data_AF-R7S7W4-F1
#
_entry.id   AF-R7S7W4-F1
#
_cell.length_a   1.000
_cell.length_b   1.000
_cell.length_c   1.000
_cell.angle_alpha   90.00
_cell.angle_beta   90.00
_cell.angle_gamma   90.00
#
_symmetry.space_group_name_H-M   'P 1'
#
loop_
_entity.id
_entity.type
_entity.pdbx_description
1 polymer ?
#
loop_
_entity_poly.entity_id
_entity_poly.type
_entity_poly.pdbx_seq_one_letter_code
_entity_poly.pdbx_strand_id
1 'polypeptide(L)'
;MGGISPTTPRGPFTRQCGITLITWVGGSVRTLPAKEPYSMVVLKDNEIVESFKNIPQTNVNQTDFTWLTNIAAGQQVRIEIFDQIGAVAPTGLFTIQPGTSNCSLII
;
A
#
# COMPACT_ATOMS: atom_id res chain seq x y z
N MET A 1 -36.50 25.25 -35.34
CA MET A 1 -36.53 24.36 -34.17
C MET A 1 -35.09 24.05 -33.80
N GLY A 2 -34.54 24.75 -32.82
CA GLY A 2 -33.19 24.50 -32.30
C GLY A 2 -33.26 23.46 -31.19
N GLY A 3 -32.71 22.27 -31.44
CA GLY A 3 -32.52 21.25 -30.42
C GLY A 3 -31.14 21.41 -29.80
N ILE A 4 -31.10 21.82 -28.54
CA ILE A 4 -29.88 21.90 -27.73
C ILE A 4 -29.44 20.46 -27.44
N SER A 5 -28.27 20.07 -27.95
CA SER A 5 -27.60 18.83 -27.55
C SER A 5 -27.15 18.97 -26.09
N PRO A 6 -27.46 18.04 -25.17
CA PRO A 6 -26.96 18.12 -23.81
C PRO A 6 -25.49 17.70 -23.81
N THR A 7 -24.58 18.67 -23.87
CA THR A 7 -23.18 18.45 -23.50
C THR A 7 -23.11 18.29 -21.99
N THR A 8 -23.33 17.08 -21.49
CA THR A 8 -23.04 16.74 -20.10
C THR A 8 -21.53 16.92 -19.88
N PRO A 9 -21.08 17.70 -18.87
CA PRO A 9 -19.67 17.78 -18.55
C PRO A 9 -19.19 16.39 -18.10
N ARG A 10 -18.27 15.76 -18.85
CA ARG A 10 -17.53 14.59 -18.36
C ARG A 10 -16.72 15.06 -17.17
N GLY A 11 -17.18 14.72 -15.96
CA GLY A 11 -16.38 14.84 -14.74
C GLY A 11 -15.04 14.10 -14.90
N PRO A 12 -14.05 14.38 -14.04
CA PRO A 12 -12.75 13.75 -14.13
C PRO A 12 -12.94 12.22 -14.08
N PHE A 13 -12.55 11.54 -15.15
CA PHE A 13 -12.58 10.09 -15.20
C PHE A 13 -11.73 9.54 -14.06
N THR A 14 -12.36 9.00 -13.02
CA THR A 14 -11.68 8.32 -11.94
C THR A 14 -11.16 6.99 -12.49
N ARG A 15 -9.87 6.96 -12.83
CA ARG A 15 -9.19 5.71 -13.18
C ARG A 15 -8.93 4.97 -11.88
N GLN A 16 -9.67 3.88 -11.64
CA GLN A 16 -9.34 2.95 -10.56
C GLN A 16 -8.34 1.94 -11.12
N CYS A 17 -7.08 2.05 -10.69
CA CYS A 17 -6.11 1.03 -11.02
C CYS A 17 -6.39 -0.26 -10.27
N GLY A 18 -6.15 -1.39 -10.94
CA GLY A 18 -6.30 -2.71 -10.36
C GLY A 18 -5.53 -2.81 -9.06
N ILE A 19 -6.17 -3.35 -8.04
CA ILE A 19 -5.56 -3.51 -6.73
C ILE A 19 -4.37 -4.47 -6.87
N THR A 20 -3.21 -4.05 -6.37
CA THR A 20 -2.02 -4.91 -6.30
C THR A 20 -1.87 -5.47 -4.89
N LEU A 21 -1.62 -6.77 -4.78
CA LEU A 21 -1.34 -7.45 -3.53
C LEU A 21 0.16 -7.33 -3.23
N ILE A 22 0.53 -6.72 -2.10
CA ILE A 22 1.91 -6.66 -1.64
C ILE A 22 2.06 -7.52 -0.39
N THR A 23 3.11 -8.34 -0.34
CA THR A 23 3.45 -9.15 0.84
C THR A 23 4.82 -8.73 1.36
N TRP A 24 4.89 -8.38 2.63
CA TRP A 24 6.12 -8.19 3.39
C TRP A 24 6.33 -9.37 4.34
N VAL A 25 7.59 -9.80 4.48
CA VAL A 25 8.01 -10.86 5.42
C VAL A 25 9.20 -10.36 6.22
N GLY A 26 9.11 -10.37 7.56
CA GLY A 26 10.23 -10.03 8.41
C GLY A 26 9.95 -10.02 9.92
N GLY A 27 11.02 -9.86 10.71
CA GLY A 27 10.97 -9.71 12.16
C GLY A 27 10.69 -11.00 12.95
N SER A 28 11.30 -11.11 14.13
CA SER A 28 11.08 -12.19 15.09
C SER A 28 11.07 -11.62 16.51
N VAL A 29 9.91 -11.58 17.18
CA VAL A 29 9.81 -11.23 18.59
C VAL A 29 9.82 -12.50 19.41
N ARG A 30 10.92 -12.74 20.14
CA ARG A 30 11.11 -13.94 20.99
C ARG A 30 10.31 -13.93 22.29
N THR A 31 9.62 -12.84 22.61
CA THR A 31 8.86 -12.68 23.85
C THR A 31 7.35 -12.75 23.59
N LEU A 32 6.72 -13.86 23.97
CA LEU A 32 5.26 -14.00 23.99
C LEU A 32 4.66 -13.46 25.29
N PRO A 33 3.44 -12.86 25.28
CA PRO A 33 2.55 -12.75 24.12
C PRO A 33 3.00 -11.63 23.17
N ALA A 34 3.09 -11.97 21.89
CA ALA A 34 3.39 -11.03 20.83
C ALA A 34 2.19 -10.10 20.62
N LYS A 35 2.08 -9.07 21.46
CA LYS A 35 1.26 -7.91 21.12
C LYS A 35 1.85 -7.33 19.84
N GLU A 36 1.04 -7.24 18.81
CA GLU A 36 1.19 -6.42 17.59
C GLU A 36 2.50 -5.60 17.54
N PRO A 37 3.65 -6.21 17.17
CA PRO A 37 4.94 -5.60 17.46
C PRO A 37 5.39 -4.56 16.46
N TYR A 38 4.72 -4.48 15.31
CA TYR A 38 5.17 -3.65 14.21
C TYR A 38 4.09 -2.70 13.71
N SER A 39 4.55 -1.53 13.29
CA SER A 39 3.81 -0.65 12.39
C SER A 39 4.66 -0.40 11.15
N MET A 40 4.00 -0.04 10.06
CA MET A 40 4.60 0.09 8.75
C MET A 40 4.09 1.37 8.09
N VAL A 41 4.96 2.09 7.43
CA VAL A 41 4.56 3.16 6.51
C VAL A 41 5.20 2.92 5.15
N VAL A 42 4.45 3.25 4.10
CA VAL A 42 4.94 3.24 2.72
C VAL A 42 5.20 4.68 2.33
N LEU A 43 6.43 4.97 1.90
CA LEU A 43 6.85 6.29 1.48
C LEU A 43 7.05 6.33 -0.03
N LYS A 44 6.56 7.40 -0.65
CA LYS A 44 6.89 7.82 -2.00
C LYS A 44 7.53 9.19 -1.90
N ASP A 45 8.74 9.37 -2.44
CA ASP A 45 9.46 10.65 -2.40
C ASP A 45 9.57 11.24 -0.96
N ASN A 46 9.75 10.36 0.04
CA ASN A 46 9.73 10.66 1.48
C ASN A 46 8.41 11.17 2.06
N GLU A 47 7.32 11.14 1.31
CA GLU A 47 5.96 11.37 1.81
C GLU A 47 5.27 10.05 2.13
N ILE A 48 4.59 9.99 3.28
CA ILE A 48 3.80 8.82 3.67
C ILE A 48 2.56 8.76 2.79
N VAL A 49 2.44 7.69 2.00
CA VAL A 49 1.29 7.44 1.13
C VAL A 49 0.33 6.39 1.69
N GLU A 50 0.85 5.46 2.49
CA GLU A 50 0.06 4.45 3.20
C GLU A 50 0.66 4.20 4.59
N SER A 51 -0.17 3.86 5.57
CA SER A 51 0.28 3.55 6.93
C SER A 51 -0.55 2.45 7.56
N PHE A 52 0.12 1.53 8.23
CA PHE A 52 -0.47 0.36 8.87
C PHE A 52 0.05 0.28 10.31
N LYS A 53 -0.87 0.13 11.24
CA LYS A 53 -0.55 -0.06 12.65
C LYS A 53 -0.96 -1.45 13.07
N ASN A 54 -0.44 -1.89 14.21
CA ASN A 54 -0.92 -3.08 14.88
C ASN A 54 -0.74 -4.36 14.04
N ILE A 55 0.37 -4.47 13.31
CA ILE A 55 0.64 -5.64 12.46
C ILE A 55 0.93 -6.84 13.38
N PRO A 56 0.08 -7.88 13.39
CA PRO A 56 0.27 -9.04 14.24
C PRO A 56 1.36 -9.94 13.69
N GLN A 57 2.10 -10.63 14.56
CA GLN A 57 3.02 -11.67 14.11
C GLN A 57 2.25 -12.87 13.56
N THR A 58 2.76 -13.46 12.49
CA THR A 58 2.27 -14.75 11.98
C THR A 58 2.68 -15.89 12.89
N ASN A 59 3.94 -15.88 13.34
CA ASN A 59 4.48 -16.83 14.31
C ASN A 59 5.69 -16.24 15.07
N VAL A 60 6.28 -17.03 15.98
CA VAL A 60 7.40 -16.59 16.85
C VAL A 60 8.65 -16.13 16.08
N ASN A 61 8.82 -16.58 14.83
CA ASN A 61 9.99 -16.30 14.01
C ASN A 61 9.69 -15.42 12.79
N GLN A 62 8.42 -15.04 12.56
CA GLN A 62 8.01 -14.43 11.31
C GLN A 62 6.77 -13.55 11.48
N THR A 63 6.82 -12.39 10.83
CA THR A 63 5.65 -11.55 10.56
C THR A 63 5.43 -11.48 9.06
N ASP A 64 4.22 -11.77 8.63
CA ASP A 64 3.76 -11.59 7.26
C ASP A 64 2.65 -10.56 7.24
N PHE A 65 2.80 -9.57 6.38
CA PHE A 65 1.76 -8.56 6.20
C PHE A 65 1.43 -8.44 4.73
N THR A 66 0.15 -8.57 4.42
CA THR A 66 -0.36 -8.45 3.07
C THR A 66 -1.41 -7.36 2.99
N TRP A 67 -1.27 -6.45 2.02
CA TRP A 67 -2.24 -5.38 1.80
C TRP A 67 -2.50 -5.14 0.32
N LEU A 68 -3.59 -4.41 0.10
CA LEU A 68 -4.09 -3.98 -1.19
C LEU A 68 -3.70 -2.50 -1.39
N THR A 69 -2.96 -2.19 -2.45
CA THR A 69 -2.54 -0.81 -2.76
C THR A 69 -3.17 -0.29 -4.06
N ASN A 70 -3.38 1.03 -4.11
CA ASN A 70 -3.74 1.77 -5.32
C ASN A 70 -2.61 2.67 -5.83
N ILE A 71 -1.39 2.56 -5.27
CA ILE A 71 -0.23 3.28 -5.75
C ILE A 71 -0.01 2.93 -7.22
N ALA A 72 0.20 3.95 -8.05
CA ALA A 72 0.32 3.76 -9.49
C ALA A 72 1.51 2.84 -9.83
N ALA A 73 1.31 1.96 -10.81
CA ALA A 73 2.37 1.11 -11.34
C ALA A 73 3.54 1.96 -11.87
N GLY A 74 4.77 1.46 -11.69
CA GLY A 74 5.99 2.17 -12.08
C GLY A 74 6.48 3.20 -11.07
N GLN A 75 5.71 3.48 -10.01
CA GLN A 75 6.19 4.32 -8.92
C GLN A 75 7.20 3.57 -8.05
N GLN A 76 8.25 4.26 -7.62
CA GLN A 76 9.19 3.73 -6.63
C GLN A 76 8.75 4.13 -5.23
N VAL A 77 8.76 3.15 -4.33
CA VAL A 77 8.41 3.36 -2.92
C VAL A 77 9.43 2.71 -2.00
N ARG A 78 9.46 3.16 -0.76
CA ARG A 78 10.20 2.55 0.35
C ARG A 78 9.23 2.19 1.46
N ILE A 79 9.49 1.11 2.17
CA ILE A 79 8.78 0.79 3.41
C ILE A 79 9.66 1.15 4.59
N GLU A 80 9.09 1.76 5.62
CA GLU A 80 9.72 1.91 6.94
C GLU A 80 8.89 1.14 7.97
N ILE A 81 9.58 0.32 8.76
CA ILE A 81 8.98 -0.54 9.77
C ILE A 81 9.43 -0.04 11.14
N PHE A 82 8.47 0.16 12.02
CA PHE A 82 8.69 0.61 13.39
C PHE A 82 8.34 -0.54 14.32
N ASP A 83 9.25 -0.86 15.23
CA ASP A 83 8.95 -1.78 16.33
C ASP A 83 8.39 -1.06 17.56
N GLN A 84 8.01 -1.83 18.59
CA GLN A 84 7.48 -1.29 19.84
C GLN A 84 8.49 -0.51 20.69
N ILE A 85 9.79 -0.68 20.46
CA ILE A 85 10.85 0.04 21.19
C ILE A 85 11.29 1.31 20.44
N GLY A 86 10.69 1.61 19.29
CA GLY A 86 10.93 2.80 18.50
C GLY A 86 12.07 2.66 17.49
N ALA A 87 12.60 1.45 17.28
CA ALA A 87 13.58 1.21 16.23
C ALA A 87 12.90 1.26 14.86
N VAL A 88 13.60 1.84 13.88
CA VAL A 88 13.10 2.01 12.51
C VAL A 88 14.00 1.25 11.55
N ALA A 89 13.40 0.42 10.71
CA ALA A 89 14.09 -0.31 9.65
C ALA A 89 13.50 0.06 8.28
N PRO A 90 14.25 0.77 7.42
CA PRO A 90 13.85 1.03 6.05
C PRO A 90 14.17 -0.15 5.11
N THR A 91 13.35 -0.35 4.10
CA THR A 91 13.71 -1.19 2.94
C THR A 91 14.52 -0.39 1.92
N GLY A 92 15.06 -1.08 0.90
CA GLY A 92 15.44 -0.43 -0.35
C GLY A 92 14.21 0.10 -1.10
N LEU A 93 14.45 0.93 -2.12
CA LEU A 93 13.41 1.32 -3.06
C LEU A 93 12.98 0.10 -3.90
N PHE A 94 11.68 -0.05 -4.10
CA PHE A 94 11.13 -1.03 -5.03
C PHE A 94 10.02 -0.41 -5.89
N THR A 95 9.86 -0.95 -7.09
CA THR A 95 8.88 -0.46 -8.06
C THR A 95 7.56 -1.19 -7.90
N ILE A 96 6.47 -0.44 -7.77
CA ILE A 96 5.11 -1.00 -7.78
C ILE A 96 4.86 -1.63 -9.15
N GLN A 97 4.58 -2.93 -9.14
CA GLN A 97 4.25 -3.68 -10.33
C GLN A 97 2.78 -3.45 -10.71
N PRO A 98 2.43 -3.53 -12.00
CA PRO A 98 1.04 -3.52 -12.43
C PRO A 98 0.24 -4.65 -11.77
N GLY A 99 -0.97 -4.35 -11.33
CA GLY A 99 -1.95 -5.37 -10.97
C GLY A 99 -2.42 -6.17 -12.18
N THR A 100 -3.20 -7.22 -11.96
CA THR A 100 -3.70 -8.12 -13.02
C THR A 100 -4.77 -7.49 -13.92
N SER A 101 -5.23 -6.26 -13.63
CA SER A 101 -6.22 -5.53 -14.42
C SER A 101 -5.73 -4.15 -14.87
N ASN A 102 -5.94 -3.85 -16.15
CA ASN A 102 -5.49 -2.63 -16.82
C ASN A 102 -6.45 -1.47 -16.49
N CYS A 103 -6.24 -0.76 -15.38
CA CYS A 103 -6.99 0.42 -14.90
C CYS A 103 -8.21 0.79 -15.79
N SER A 104 -9.32 0.08 -15.64
CA SER A 104 -10.48 0.24 -16.52
C SER A 104 -11.14 1.59 -16.26
N LEU A 105 -11.57 2.27 -17.32
CA LEU A 105 -12.49 3.40 -17.23
C LEU A 105 -13.80 2.90 -16.60
N ILE A 106 -14.15 3.40 -15.41
CA ILE A 106 -15.52 3.26 -14.90
C ILE A 106 -16.35 4.30 -15.67
N ILE A 107 -17.21 3.82 -16.56
CA ILE A 107 -18.16 4.64 -17.34
C ILE A 107 -19.49 4.64 -16.62
#